data_AF-A0A9W8FIV8-F1
#
_entry.id   AF-A0A9W8FIV8-F1
#
_cell.length_a   1.000
_cell.length_b   1.000
_cell.length_c   1.000
_cell.angle_alpha   90.00
_cell.angle_beta   90.00
_cell.angle_gamma   90.00
#
_symmetry.space_group_name_H-M   'P 1'
#
loop_
_entity.id
_entity.type
_entity.pdbx_description
1 polymer ?
#
loop_
_entity_poly.entity_id
_entity_poly.type
_entity_poly.pdbx_seq_one_letter_code
_entity_poly.pdbx_strand_id
1 'polypeptide(L)'
;MIRMATTLSLFSLSYFALLATSVVADELEHVAGNVPPATADSKVATGGGGDPAAAAVPELYLKNYKVEMLLLVAVIGLVANYFHGSRKNQSLSKVWEKPISEALRTNFSLVGDGKQVLEWDSAADMLFYASGRRNCKYVQGHILLKARQDAIALLNDYVANNQEKLEIEVTLNDSESCGFVFAAVPQKRSKAVNRDRYDISTLAKPVKSDRSFPKTALFSEHGDITSQMLDSGLGDILADERSLLEELYISDTPSEKPDSHDFKLEMKMTAVIHLPEPTSDGAQRLRETLDFVFYLVDYVSEAIKLRPETAKKLTKTRDEAFKEFARMAEKDKQDALAKAVAEKRRIEIEEVAKMSPEQRRKWEEKDRKKQLKKEQNKRVRRVK
;
A
#
# COMPACT_ATOMS: atom_id res chain seq x y z
N MET A 1 -35.51 8.71 9.06
CA MET A 1 -35.82 7.81 7.91
C MET A 1 -34.70 6.83 7.57
N ILE A 2 -33.41 7.23 7.60
CA ILE A 2 -32.29 6.33 7.24
C ILE A 2 -32.13 5.14 8.22
N ARG A 3 -32.30 5.36 9.53
CA ARG A 3 -32.27 4.27 10.55
C ARG A 3 -33.34 3.19 10.36
N MET A 4 -34.47 3.53 9.73
CA MET A 4 -35.60 2.60 9.56
C MET A 4 -35.43 1.72 8.31
N ALA A 5 -34.74 2.24 7.28
CA ALA A 5 -34.44 1.51 6.05
C ALA A 5 -33.30 0.50 6.24
N THR A 6 -32.28 0.81 7.05
CA THR A 6 -31.19 -0.12 7.37
C THR A 6 -31.59 -1.21 8.35
N THR A 7 -32.49 -0.93 9.31
CA THR A 7 -33.08 -2.00 10.14
C THR A 7 -33.92 -2.96 9.29
N LEU A 8 -34.70 -2.45 8.33
CA LEU A 8 -35.46 -3.30 7.40
C LEU A 8 -34.54 -4.19 6.55
N SER A 9 -33.42 -3.64 6.08
CA SER A 9 -32.39 -4.38 5.33
C SER A 9 -31.73 -5.48 6.17
N LEU A 10 -31.37 -5.20 7.43
CA LEU A 10 -30.77 -6.19 8.33
C LEU A 10 -31.76 -7.29 8.72
N PHE A 11 -33.03 -6.96 8.99
CA PHE A 11 -34.07 -7.95 9.22
C PHE A 11 -34.34 -8.82 7.98
N SER A 12 -34.27 -8.24 6.78
CA SER A 12 -34.40 -9.00 5.53
C SER A 12 -33.22 -9.95 5.32
N LEU A 13 -31.99 -9.52 5.58
CA LEU A 13 -30.79 -10.38 5.48
C LEU A 13 -30.78 -11.49 6.54
N SER A 14 -31.18 -11.22 7.79
CA SER A 14 -31.30 -12.25 8.82
C SER A 14 -32.43 -13.24 8.51
N TYR A 15 -33.53 -12.77 7.92
CA TYR A 15 -34.65 -13.62 7.50
C TYR A 15 -34.28 -14.50 6.30
N PHE A 16 -33.53 -13.97 5.33
CA PHE A 16 -32.97 -14.74 4.22
C PHE A 16 -31.92 -15.75 4.68
N ALA A 17 -31.08 -15.41 5.67
CA ALA A 17 -30.13 -16.34 6.26
C ALA A 17 -30.84 -17.47 7.02
N LEU A 18 -31.88 -17.16 7.80
CA LEU A 18 -32.71 -18.15 8.48
C LEU A 18 -33.43 -19.08 7.50
N LEU A 19 -34.00 -18.53 6.43
CA LEU A 19 -34.62 -19.31 5.35
C LEU A 19 -33.61 -20.21 4.62
N ALA A 20 -32.41 -19.70 4.35
CA ALA A 20 -31.34 -20.48 3.75
C ALA A 20 -30.90 -21.63 4.68
N THR A 21 -30.75 -21.38 5.99
CA THR A 21 -30.40 -22.42 6.96
C THR A 21 -31.50 -23.47 7.13
N SER A 22 -32.79 -23.08 7.09
CA SER A 22 -33.88 -24.03 7.18
C SER A 22 -34.01 -24.89 5.92
N VAL A 23 -33.75 -24.33 4.73
CA VAL A 23 -33.80 -25.10 3.47
C VAL A 23 -32.62 -26.06 3.36
N VAL A 24 -31.42 -25.65 3.81
CA VAL A 24 -30.25 -26.55 3.86
C VAL A 24 -30.42 -27.65 4.91
N ALA A 25 -31.07 -27.36 6.04
CA ALA A 25 -31.40 -28.38 7.04
C ALA A 25 -32.41 -29.42 6.52
N ASP A 26 -33.44 -28.97 5.78
CA ASP A 26 -34.47 -29.82 5.18
C ASP A 26 -33.89 -30.76 4.09
N GLU A 27 -32.87 -30.30 3.35
CA GLU A 27 -32.13 -31.16 2.40
C GLU A 27 -31.17 -32.14 3.07
N LEU A 28 -30.52 -31.76 4.19
CA LEU A 28 -29.65 -32.66 4.95
C LEU A 28 -30.41 -33.83 5.60
N GLU A 29 -31.64 -33.59 6.07
CA GLU A 29 -32.51 -34.65 6.60
C GLU A 29 -32.97 -35.61 5.48
N HIS A 30 -33.22 -35.10 4.26
CA HIS A 30 -33.60 -35.92 3.10
C HIS A 30 -32.46 -36.82 2.57
N VAL A 31 -31.19 -36.41 2.74
CA VAL A 31 -30.01 -37.20 2.34
C VAL A 31 -29.68 -38.29 3.36
N ALA A 32 -29.93 -38.07 4.66
CA ALA A 32 -29.67 -39.05 5.72
C ALA A 32 -30.65 -40.24 5.71
N GLY A 33 -31.84 -40.10 5.10
CA GLY A 33 -32.89 -41.12 5.07
C GLY A 33 -32.70 -42.27 4.07
N ASN A 34 -31.67 -42.25 3.22
CA ASN A 34 -31.55 -43.17 2.07
C ASN A 34 -30.33 -44.11 2.15
N VAL A 35 -30.16 -44.82 3.27
CA VAL A 35 -29.21 -45.95 3.40
C VAL A 35 -30.00 -47.26 3.61
N PRO A 36 -30.12 -48.15 2.60
CA PRO A 36 -30.74 -49.46 2.79
C PRO A 36 -29.78 -50.45 3.48
N PRO A 37 -30.29 -51.40 4.31
CA PRO A 37 -29.46 -52.39 4.98
C PRO A 37 -29.07 -53.53 4.02
N ALA A 38 -27.88 -54.08 4.24
CA ALA A 38 -27.36 -55.24 3.54
C ALA A 38 -27.95 -56.54 4.10
N THR A 39 -28.55 -57.38 3.25
CA THR A 39 -28.60 -58.84 3.42
C THR A 39 -28.76 -59.55 2.07
N ALA A 40 -28.03 -60.66 1.94
CA ALA A 40 -27.99 -61.58 0.80
C ALA A 40 -29.18 -62.56 0.81
N ASP A 41 -29.67 -62.99 -0.36
CA ASP A 41 -29.61 -64.38 -0.82
C ASP A 41 -30.37 -64.63 -2.16
N SER A 42 -29.93 -65.70 -2.81
CA SER A 42 -30.08 -66.17 -4.20
C SER A 42 -31.46 -66.63 -4.71
N LYS A 43 -31.77 -66.43 -6.02
CA LYS A 43 -31.89 -67.48 -7.09
C LYS A 43 -32.75 -67.07 -8.32
N VAL A 44 -32.12 -67.24 -9.50
CA VAL A 44 -32.61 -67.83 -10.78
C VAL A 44 -33.78 -67.18 -11.55
N ALA A 45 -33.41 -66.57 -12.70
CA ALA A 45 -33.89 -66.69 -14.10
C ALA A 45 -35.40 -66.95 -14.38
N THR A 46 -36.07 -66.38 -15.39
CA THR A 46 -35.73 -66.13 -16.81
C THR A 46 -36.80 -65.22 -17.44
N GLY A 47 -36.46 -64.48 -18.51
CA GLY A 47 -37.40 -64.27 -19.64
C GLY A 47 -37.68 -62.85 -20.13
N GLY A 48 -36.87 -62.38 -21.09
CA GLY A 48 -37.34 -61.93 -22.41
C GLY A 48 -38.07 -60.58 -22.61
N GLY A 49 -37.36 -59.63 -23.24
CA GLY A 49 -37.86 -58.89 -24.41
C GLY A 49 -38.42 -57.47 -24.22
N GLY A 50 -37.71 -56.46 -24.76
CA GLY A 50 -38.25 -55.11 -25.01
C GLY A 50 -37.20 -54.02 -25.15
N ASP A 51 -36.99 -53.56 -26.39
CA ASP A 51 -36.12 -52.53 -26.99
C ASP A 51 -35.66 -51.27 -26.21
N PRO A 52 -34.57 -50.60 -26.68
CA PRO A 52 -33.78 -49.66 -25.88
C PRO A 52 -34.43 -48.28 -25.70
N ALA A 53 -34.34 -47.81 -24.45
CA ALA A 53 -34.35 -46.44 -23.97
C ALA A 53 -34.51 -45.34 -25.04
N ALA A 54 -35.73 -44.82 -25.19
CA ALA A 54 -35.91 -43.41 -25.51
C ALA A 54 -35.30 -42.62 -24.35
N ALA A 55 -34.13 -42.00 -24.58
CA ALA A 55 -33.52 -41.10 -23.62
C ALA A 55 -34.51 -39.99 -23.29
N ALA A 56 -35.15 -40.09 -22.13
CA ALA A 56 -36.02 -39.05 -21.60
C ALA A 56 -35.22 -37.76 -21.57
N VAL A 57 -35.70 -36.77 -22.33
CA VAL A 57 -35.25 -35.38 -22.20
C VAL A 57 -35.43 -35.04 -20.72
N PRO A 58 -34.38 -34.65 -19.98
CA PRO A 58 -34.52 -34.42 -18.56
C PRO A 58 -35.53 -33.29 -18.36
N GLU A 59 -36.73 -33.64 -17.89
CA GLU A 59 -37.74 -32.66 -17.53
C GLU A 59 -37.16 -31.79 -16.42
N LEU A 60 -37.00 -30.49 -16.69
CA LEU A 60 -36.50 -29.51 -15.72
C LEU A 60 -37.45 -29.46 -14.51
N TYR A 61 -37.12 -30.26 -13.50
CA TYR A 61 -37.90 -30.36 -12.28
C TYR A 61 -37.56 -29.17 -11.38
N LEU A 62 -38.35 -28.08 -11.47
CA LEU A 62 -38.26 -26.83 -10.69
C LEU A 62 -38.02 -27.02 -9.17
N LYS A 63 -38.36 -28.20 -8.62
CA LYS A 63 -38.15 -28.56 -7.21
C LYS A 63 -36.67 -28.70 -6.83
N ASN A 64 -35.80 -29.07 -7.77
CA ASN A 64 -34.35 -29.19 -7.56
C ASN A 64 -33.61 -27.84 -7.74
N TYR A 65 -34.30 -26.82 -8.25
CA TYR A 65 -33.73 -25.51 -8.55
C TYR A 65 -34.00 -24.47 -7.45
N LYS A 66 -34.55 -24.85 -6.30
CA LYS A 66 -34.82 -23.88 -5.21
C LYS A 66 -33.55 -23.19 -4.74
N VAL A 67 -32.47 -23.95 -4.55
CA VAL A 67 -31.15 -23.43 -4.18
C VAL A 67 -30.59 -22.57 -5.32
N GLU A 68 -30.70 -23.02 -6.56
CA GLU A 68 -30.25 -22.25 -7.74
C GLU A 68 -31.00 -20.92 -7.90
N MET A 69 -32.31 -20.90 -7.66
CA MET A 69 -33.14 -19.69 -7.67
C MET A 69 -32.81 -18.76 -6.50
N LEU A 70 -32.50 -19.29 -5.32
CA LEU A 70 -32.02 -18.50 -4.18
C LEU A 70 -30.66 -17.86 -4.50
N LEU A 71 -29.73 -18.63 -5.05
CA LEU A 71 -28.43 -18.12 -5.51
C LEU A 71 -28.61 -17.06 -6.60
N LEU A 72 -29.52 -17.25 -7.55
CA LEU A 72 -29.83 -16.27 -8.58
C LEU A 72 -30.35 -14.95 -7.97
N VAL A 73 -31.28 -15.02 -7.01
CA VAL A 73 -31.77 -13.84 -6.29
C VAL A 73 -30.65 -13.15 -5.52
N ALA A 74 -29.77 -13.91 -4.86
CA ALA A 74 -28.61 -13.37 -4.16
C ALA A 74 -27.66 -12.64 -5.13
N VAL A 75 -27.36 -13.23 -6.29
CA VAL A 75 -26.53 -12.61 -7.33
C VAL A 75 -27.18 -11.33 -7.86
N ILE A 76 -28.48 -11.34 -8.15
CA ILE A 76 -29.21 -10.14 -8.58
C ILE A 76 -29.13 -9.04 -7.49
N GLY A 77 -29.26 -9.42 -6.22
CA GLY A 77 -29.11 -8.51 -5.08
C GLY A 77 -27.72 -7.87 -5.03
N LEU A 78 -26.66 -8.65 -5.22
CA LEU A 78 -25.28 -8.16 -5.27
C LEU A 78 -25.04 -7.22 -6.45
N VAL A 79 -25.56 -7.55 -7.64
CA VAL A 79 -25.47 -6.70 -8.82
C VAL A 79 -26.21 -5.38 -8.62
N ALA A 80 -27.41 -5.41 -8.03
CA ALA A 80 -28.15 -4.20 -7.69
C ALA A 80 -27.40 -3.34 -6.66
N ASN A 81 -26.81 -3.96 -5.64
CA ASN A 81 -25.97 -3.26 -4.65
C ASN A 81 -24.75 -2.61 -5.31
N TYR A 82 -24.10 -3.31 -6.25
CA TYR A 82 -22.96 -2.78 -7.00
C TYR A 82 -23.33 -1.49 -7.74
N PHE A 83 -24.42 -1.50 -8.52
CA PHE A 83 -24.86 -0.32 -9.26
C PHE A 83 -25.28 0.83 -8.34
N HIS A 84 -25.97 0.54 -7.24
CA HIS A 84 -26.37 1.56 -6.26
C HIS A 84 -25.18 2.17 -5.53
N GLY A 85 -24.24 1.33 -5.08
CA GLY A 85 -23.02 1.74 -4.39
C GLY A 85 -22.13 2.59 -5.31
N SER A 86 -21.89 2.12 -6.54
CA SER A 86 -21.10 2.84 -7.53
C SER A 86 -21.71 4.21 -7.87
N ARG A 87 -23.03 4.30 -8.08
CA ARG A 87 -23.72 5.59 -8.32
C ARG A 87 -23.59 6.56 -7.15
N LYS A 88 -23.65 6.07 -5.90
CA LYS A 88 -23.46 6.90 -4.71
C LYS A 88 -22.03 7.43 -4.63
N ASN A 89 -21.03 6.58 -4.85
CA ASN A 89 -19.62 7.01 -4.87
C ASN A 89 -19.39 8.05 -5.96
N GLN A 90 -19.96 7.86 -7.16
CA GLN A 90 -19.91 8.85 -8.24
C GLN A 90 -20.60 10.17 -7.91
N SER A 91 -21.68 10.16 -7.12
CA SER A 91 -22.32 11.39 -6.67
C SER A 91 -21.48 12.12 -5.61
N LEU A 92 -20.82 11.36 -4.73
CA LEU A 92 -20.00 11.90 -3.65
C LEU A 92 -18.71 12.51 -4.19
N SER A 93 -18.07 11.86 -5.15
CA SER A 93 -16.84 12.37 -5.76
C SER A 93 -17.05 13.71 -6.46
N LYS A 94 -18.16 13.90 -7.16
CA LYS A 94 -18.52 15.20 -7.78
C LYS A 94 -18.65 16.33 -6.77
N VAL A 95 -19.02 16.03 -5.52
CA VAL A 95 -19.08 17.03 -4.45
C VAL A 95 -17.67 17.41 -4.00
N TRP A 96 -16.79 16.42 -3.81
CA TRP A 96 -15.41 16.63 -3.35
C TRP A 96 -14.45 17.15 -4.43
N GLU A 97 -14.78 16.93 -5.70
CA GLU A 97 -13.98 17.39 -6.83
C GLU A 97 -13.80 18.91 -6.82
N LYS A 98 -14.85 19.67 -6.47
CA LYS A 98 -14.79 21.14 -6.43
C LYS A 98 -13.78 21.68 -5.41
N PRO A 99 -13.90 21.41 -4.10
CA PRO A 99 -12.95 21.95 -3.12
C PRO A 99 -11.51 21.47 -3.35
N ILE A 100 -11.32 20.20 -3.75
CA ILE A 100 -9.98 19.65 -4.02
C ILE A 100 -9.37 20.33 -5.25
N SER A 101 -10.12 20.45 -6.35
CA SER A 101 -9.62 21.10 -7.57
C SER A 101 -9.33 22.59 -7.36
N GLU A 102 -10.14 23.30 -6.56
CA GLU A 102 -9.87 24.70 -6.21
C GLU A 102 -8.60 24.84 -5.38
N ALA A 103 -8.39 24.00 -4.36
CA ALA A 103 -7.16 23.99 -3.57
C ALA A 103 -5.93 23.69 -4.44
N LEU A 104 -6.02 22.68 -5.32
CA LEU A 104 -4.93 22.31 -6.23
C LEU A 104 -4.61 23.43 -7.21
N ARG A 105 -5.61 24.02 -7.87
CA ARG A 105 -5.39 25.10 -8.85
C ARG A 105 -4.88 26.40 -8.24
N THR A 106 -5.18 26.64 -6.96
CA THR A 106 -4.64 27.79 -6.23
C THR A 106 -3.15 27.62 -5.91
N ASN A 107 -2.74 26.38 -5.64
CA ASN A 107 -1.41 26.05 -5.12
C ASN A 107 -0.43 25.52 -6.17
N PHE A 108 -0.92 24.99 -7.29
CA PHE A 108 -0.13 24.32 -8.33
C PHE A 108 -0.46 24.86 -9.72
N SER A 109 0.58 24.99 -10.55
CA SER A 109 0.42 25.45 -11.94
C SER A 109 -0.02 24.34 -12.89
N LEU A 110 0.38 23.09 -12.62
CA LEU A 110 -0.01 21.92 -13.39
C LEU A 110 -0.88 21.01 -12.54
N VAL A 111 -2.14 20.81 -12.94
CA VAL A 111 -3.11 19.96 -12.22
C VAL A 111 -3.74 18.99 -13.20
N GLY A 112 -3.46 17.70 -13.03
CA GLY A 112 -3.89 16.61 -13.89
C GLY A 112 -3.58 16.85 -15.37
N ASP A 113 -4.42 16.26 -16.24
CA ASP A 113 -4.33 16.37 -17.70
C ASP A 113 -5.03 17.61 -18.26
N GLY A 114 -5.34 18.60 -17.42
CA GLY A 114 -6.01 19.85 -17.79
C GLY A 114 -7.53 19.72 -18.07
N LYS A 115 -8.06 18.53 -18.36
CA LYS A 115 -9.49 18.28 -18.61
C LYS A 115 -10.23 17.74 -17.39
N GLN A 116 -9.65 16.75 -16.72
CA GLN A 116 -10.19 16.11 -15.52
C GLN A 116 -9.11 16.14 -14.45
N VAL A 117 -9.48 16.53 -13.23
CA VAL A 117 -8.54 16.64 -12.11
C VAL A 117 -8.48 15.34 -11.32
N LEU A 118 -9.64 14.67 -11.19
CA LEU A 118 -9.73 13.37 -10.53
C LEU A 118 -9.96 12.27 -11.57
N GLU A 119 -9.21 11.19 -11.43
CA GLU A 119 -9.32 9.97 -12.24
C GLU A 119 -9.75 8.80 -11.35
N TRP A 120 -10.53 7.87 -11.89
CA TRP A 120 -10.98 6.69 -11.15
C TRP A 120 -9.98 5.56 -11.33
N ASP A 121 -9.38 5.10 -10.22
CA ASP A 121 -8.58 3.86 -10.22
C ASP A 121 -9.49 2.64 -9.96
N SER A 122 -10.48 2.83 -9.08
CA SER A 122 -11.44 1.79 -8.68
C SER A 122 -12.80 2.40 -8.40
N ALA A 123 -13.85 1.58 -8.22
CA ALA A 123 -15.20 2.07 -7.90
C ALA A 123 -15.30 2.82 -6.54
N ALA A 124 -14.26 2.73 -5.72
CA ALA A 124 -14.15 3.39 -4.42
C ALA A 124 -12.84 4.19 -4.23
N ASP A 125 -11.97 4.21 -5.23
CA ASP A 125 -10.69 4.91 -5.15
C ASP A 125 -10.51 5.84 -6.35
N MET A 126 -10.04 7.05 -6.07
CA MET A 126 -9.82 8.08 -7.07
C MET A 126 -8.47 8.73 -6.85
N LEU A 127 -7.70 8.82 -7.92
CA LEU A 127 -6.38 9.44 -7.90
C LEU A 127 -6.44 10.84 -8.48
N PHE A 128 -5.56 11.70 -7.99
CA PHE A 128 -5.23 12.95 -8.65
C PHE A 128 -3.75 13.22 -8.58
N TYR A 129 -3.29 14.03 -9.53
CA TYR A 129 -1.89 14.39 -9.66
C TYR A 129 -1.76 15.91 -9.87
N ALA A 130 -0.77 16.51 -9.23
CA ALA A 130 -0.44 17.92 -9.43
C ALA A 130 1.08 18.15 -9.35
N SER A 131 1.56 19.16 -10.05
CA SER A 131 2.97 19.58 -10.05
C SER A 131 3.09 21.07 -10.36
N GLY A 132 4.32 21.58 -10.36
CA GLY A 132 4.61 22.98 -10.70
C GLY A 132 4.51 23.95 -9.53
N ARG A 133 4.80 23.47 -8.31
CA ARG A 133 5.15 24.29 -7.13
C ARG A 133 6.66 24.17 -6.89
N ARG A 134 7.31 25.23 -6.42
CA ARG A 134 8.79 25.33 -6.35
C ARG A 134 9.45 24.22 -5.54
N ASN A 135 8.95 23.94 -4.34
CA ASN A 135 9.58 23.04 -3.37
C ASN A 135 9.05 21.59 -3.48
N CYS A 136 8.31 21.28 -4.54
CA CYS A 136 7.62 20.01 -4.75
C CYS A 136 7.91 19.48 -6.15
N LYS A 137 8.37 18.22 -6.26
CA LYS A 137 8.50 17.53 -7.55
C LYS A 137 7.11 17.25 -8.11
N TYR A 138 6.30 16.58 -7.32
CA TYR A 138 4.91 16.26 -7.63
C TYR A 138 4.13 15.89 -6.37
N VAL A 139 2.81 16.02 -6.51
CA VAL A 139 1.81 15.57 -5.55
C VAL A 139 0.98 14.50 -6.21
N GLN A 140 0.79 13.41 -5.50
CA GLN A 140 -0.20 12.39 -5.81
C GLN A 140 -1.16 12.32 -4.64
N GLY A 141 -2.46 12.25 -4.92
CA GLY A 141 -3.45 12.04 -3.87
C GLY A 141 -4.44 10.95 -4.25
N HIS A 142 -4.93 10.26 -3.22
CA HIS A 142 -5.88 9.16 -3.31
C HIS A 142 -7.08 9.46 -2.42
N ILE A 143 -8.27 9.41 -3.01
CA ILE A 143 -9.54 9.57 -2.31
C ILE A 143 -10.11 8.18 -2.06
N LEU A 144 -9.91 7.69 -0.85
CA LEU A 144 -10.39 6.39 -0.39
C LEU A 144 -11.82 6.54 0.14
N LEU A 145 -12.78 6.24 -0.73
CA LEU A 145 -14.19 6.15 -0.38
C LEU A 145 -14.52 4.76 0.17
N LYS A 146 -15.64 4.64 0.88
CA LYS A 146 -16.13 3.32 1.28
C LYS A 146 -16.52 2.50 0.05
N ALA A 147 -16.19 1.21 0.08
CA ALA A 147 -16.52 0.25 -0.98
C ALA A 147 -18.01 -0.16 -0.94
N ARG A 148 -18.91 0.81 -1.15
CA ARG A 148 -20.37 0.62 -1.06
C ARG A 148 -20.91 -0.41 -2.06
N GLN A 149 -20.19 -0.66 -3.13
CA GLN A 149 -20.50 -1.66 -4.15
C GLN A 149 -20.37 -3.10 -3.64
N ASP A 150 -19.51 -3.32 -2.64
CA ASP A 150 -19.25 -4.63 -2.05
C ASP A 150 -19.94 -4.74 -0.68
N ALA A 151 -20.90 -5.65 -0.58
CA ALA A 151 -21.67 -5.87 0.63
C ALA A 151 -20.82 -6.39 1.80
N ILE A 152 -19.78 -7.18 1.53
CA ILE A 152 -18.88 -7.73 2.53
C ILE A 152 -17.97 -6.63 3.07
N ALA A 153 -17.41 -5.82 2.17
CA ALA A 153 -16.61 -4.66 2.56
C ALA A 153 -17.43 -3.65 3.37
N LEU A 154 -18.67 -3.37 2.98
CA LEU A 154 -19.57 -2.47 3.69
C LEU A 154 -19.91 -3.00 5.11
N LEU A 155 -20.10 -4.32 5.25
CA LEU A 155 -20.30 -4.96 6.54
C LEU A 155 -19.04 -4.85 7.42
N ASN A 156 -17.86 -5.06 6.86
CA ASN A 156 -16.59 -4.87 7.57
C ASN A 156 -16.40 -3.40 8.01
N ASP A 157 -16.68 -2.45 7.12
CA ASP A 157 -16.62 -1.01 7.41
C ASP A 157 -17.59 -0.59 8.52
N TYR A 158 -18.75 -1.25 8.61
CA TYR A 158 -19.71 -1.02 9.69
C TYR A 158 -19.17 -1.50 11.04
N VAL A 159 -18.50 -2.66 11.08
CA VAL A 159 -17.91 -3.22 12.31
C VAL A 159 -16.67 -2.43 12.72
N ALA A 160 -15.80 -2.10 11.77
CA ALA A 160 -14.55 -1.38 12.01
C ALA A 160 -14.73 0.13 12.19
N ASN A 161 -15.92 0.67 11.85
CA ASN A 161 -16.21 2.10 11.79
C ASN A 161 -15.16 2.87 10.94
N ASN A 162 -14.78 2.27 9.81
CA ASN A 162 -13.87 2.91 8.88
C ASN A 162 -14.50 4.20 8.37
N GLN A 163 -13.70 5.24 8.22
CA GLN A 163 -14.14 6.51 7.67
C GLN A 163 -13.48 6.73 6.31
N GLU A 164 -14.09 7.60 5.51
CA GLU A 164 -13.53 7.99 4.21
C GLU A 164 -12.32 8.90 4.44
N LYS A 165 -11.30 8.72 3.62
CA LYS A 165 -10.00 9.37 3.79
C LYS A 165 -9.51 9.93 2.47
N LEU A 166 -8.73 10.99 2.57
CA LEU A 166 -7.96 11.59 1.50
C LEU A 166 -6.49 11.48 1.89
N GLU A 167 -5.74 10.67 1.15
CA GLU A 167 -4.30 10.53 1.32
C GLU A 167 -3.59 11.41 0.29
N ILE A 168 -2.61 12.19 0.73
CA ILE A 168 -1.83 13.09 -0.12
C ILE A 168 -0.37 12.78 0.11
N GLU A 169 0.30 12.31 -0.93
CA GLU A 169 1.73 12.09 -0.95
C GLU A 169 2.40 13.17 -1.79
N VAL A 170 3.24 13.97 -1.14
CA VAL A 170 4.05 15.02 -1.75
C VAL A 170 5.49 14.54 -1.78
N THR A 171 6.08 14.48 -2.97
CA THR A 171 7.53 14.27 -3.10
C THR A 171 8.21 15.64 -3.20
N LEU A 172 9.06 15.94 -2.23
CA LEU A 172 9.78 17.22 -2.12
C LEU A 172 11.07 17.21 -2.97
N ASN A 173 11.61 18.41 -3.19
CA ASN A 173 12.88 18.57 -3.89
C ASN A 173 14.08 18.31 -2.96
N ASP A 174 14.92 17.34 -3.35
CA ASP A 174 16.06 16.86 -2.55
C ASP A 174 17.12 17.95 -2.27
N SER A 175 17.18 19.01 -3.09
CA SER A 175 18.18 20.07 -2.97
C SER A 175 17.88 21.10 -1.90
N GLU A 176 16.60 21.26 -1.52
CA GLU A 176 16.15 22.34 -0.61
C GLU A 176 15.75 21.78 0.76
N SER A 177 15.26 20.54 0.85
CA SER A 177 14.85 19.92 2.11
C SER A 177 16.02 19.30 2.89
N CYS A 178 16.09 19.54 4.20
CA CYS A 178 16.93 18.73 5.08
C CYS A 178 16.28 17.37 5.35
N GLY A 179 17.05 16.28 5.29
CA GLY A 179 16.55 14.93 5.60
C GLY A 179 16.30 14.76 7.10
N PHE A 180 15.05 14.43 7.46
CA PHE A 180 14.64 14.05 8.81
C PHE A 180 13.36 13.23 8.78
N VAL A 181 13.10 12.49 9.86
CA VAL A 181 11.85 11.75 10.07
C VAL A 181 11.02 12.39 11.19
N PHE A 182 9.78 12.72 10.87
CA PHE A 182 8.76 13.21 11.79
C PHE A 182 7.41 12.57 11.44
N ALA A 183 6.65 12.19 12.46
CA ALA A 183 5.28 11.73 12.26
C ALA A 183 4.36 12.19 13.38
N ALA A 184 3.12 12.53 13.02
CA ALA A 184 2.01 12.76 13.93
C ALA A 184 0.90 11.76 13.58
N VAL A 185 0.52 10.91 14.52
CA VAL A 185 -0.42 9.81 14.28
C VAL A 185 -1.41 9.65 15.43
N PRO A 186 -2.59 9.08 15.21
CA PRO A 186 -3.54 8.82 16.30
C PRO A 186 -2.93 7.88 17.34
N GLN A 187 -3.17 8.16 18.62
CA GLN A 187 -2.67 7.36 19.75
C GLN A 187 -3.04 5.88 19.61
N LYS A 188 -4.22 5.58 19.07
CA LYS A 188 -4.71 4.22 18.81
C LYS A 188 -3.86 3.46 17.78
N ARG A 189 -3.32 4.16 16.77
CA ARG A 189 -2.50 3.58 15.70
C ARG A 189 -1.00 3.66 15.97
N SER A 190 -0.56 4.45 16.96
CA SER A 190 0.86 4.64 17.31
C SER A 190 1.70 3.35 17.36
N LYS A 191 1.19 2.29 18.01
CA LYS A 191 1.88 1.00 18.12
C LYS A 191 1.95 0.24 16.80
N ALA A 192 0.88 0.29 16.00
CA ALA A 192 0.83 -0.34 14.69
C ALA A 192 1.80 0.37 13.74
N VAL A 193 1.78 1.71 13.70
CA VAL A 193 2.69 2.52 12.89
C VAL A 193 4.16 2.24 13.22
N ASN A 194 4.50 2.19 14.52
CA ASN A 194 5.88 1.89 14.95
C ASN A 194 6.34 0.45 14.66
N ARG A 195 5.42 -0.45 14.29
CA ARG A 195 5.73 -1.83 13.88
C ARG A 195 5.76 -1.96 12.37
N ASP A 196 4.77 -1.37 11.70
CA ASP A 196 4.47 -1.60 10.29
C ASP A 196 5.34 -0.72 9.38
N ARG A 197 5.75 0.48 9.84
CA ARG A 197 6.59 1.39 9.06
C ARG A 197 8.07 1.33 9.46
N TYR A 198 8.92 1.07 8.48
CA TYR A 198 10.37 0.90 8.66
C TYR A 198 11.08 2.22 9.02
N ASP A 199 10.71 3.31 8.35
CA ASP A 199 11.21 4.68 8.58
C ASP A 199 11.11 5.09 10.06
N ILE A 200 9.92 5.00 10.65
CA ILE A 200 9.64 5.41 12.02
C ILE A 200 10.28 4.45 13.01
N SER A 201 10.13 3.14 12.80
CA SER A 201 10.64 2.12 13.74
C SER A 201 12.17 2.16 13.89
N THR A 202 12.88 2.56 12.83
CA THR A 202 14.35 2.57 12.79
C THR A 202 14.93 3.92 13.23
N LEU A 203 14.34 5.03 12.77
CA LEU A 203 14.95 6.35 12.90
C LEU A 203 14.28 7.21 13.97
N ALA A 204 12.97 7.12 14.14
CA ALA A 204 12.22 8.00 15.03
C ALA A 204 11.96 7.38 16.40
N LYS A 205 11.76 8.25 17.40
CA LYS A 205 11.36 7.84 18.75
C LYS A 205 10.07 8.56 19.15
N PRO A 206 9.22 7.93 19.98
CA PRO A 206 8.03 8.60 20.50
C PRO A 206 8.45 9.78 21.37
N VAL A 207 7.89 10.96 21.07
CA VAL A 207 8.14 12.18 21.83
C VAL A 207 7.23 12.20 23.05
N LYS A 208 7.82 12.42 24.23
CA LYS A 208 7.07 12.71 25.45
C LYS A 208 6.82 14.21 25.48
N SER A 209 5.65 14.65 25.03
CA SER A 209 5.27 16.08 25.04
C SER A 209 4.44 16.42 26.28
N ASP A 210 4.84 17.46 27.02
CA ASP A 210 4.07 18.01 28.15
C ASP A 210 2.80 18.77 27.67
N ARG A 211 2.84 19.31 26.44
CA ARG A 211 1.65 19.79 25.71
C ARG A 211 0.88 18.56 25.22
N SER A 212 -0.07 18.09 26.03
CA SER A 212 -0.83 16.86 25.74
C SER A 212 -1.76 17.06 24.55
N PHE A 213 -1.41 16.52 23.38
CA PHE A 213 -2.35 16.22 22.31
C PHE A 213 -3.04 14.88 22.66
N PRO A 214 -4.26 14.88 23.23
CA PRO A 214 -4.81 13.67 23.85
C PRO A 214 -5.08 12.55 22.84
N LYS A 215 -5.27 12.90 21.56
CA LYS A 215 -5.60 11.96 20.49
C LYS A 215 -4.39 11.58 19.63
N THR A 216 -3.26 12.28 19.73
CA THR A 216 -2.16 12.20 18.75
C THR A 216 -0.83 11.88 19.45
N ALA A 217 -0.16 10.84 18.98
CA ALA A 217 1.22 10.51 19.30
C ALA A 217 2.16 11.18 18.30
N LEU A 218 3.23 11.78 18.80
CA LEU A 218 4.31 12.33 17.97
C LEU A 218 5.52 11.40 17.97
N PHE A 219 6.11 11.22 16.79
CA PHE A 219 7.37 10.54 16.59
C PHE A 219 8.35 11.51 15.92
N SER A 220 9.57 11.57 16.42
CA SER A 220 10.60 12.45 15.86
C SER A 220 11.98 11.84 16.11
N GLU A 221 12.92 12.09 15.21
CA GLU A 221 14.34 11.77 15.44
C GLU A 221 14.95 12.64 16.55
N HIS A 222 14.54 13.92 16.62
CA HIS A 222 15.13 14.89 17.54
C HIS A 222 14.11 15.96 17.99
N GLY A 223 14.27 16.47 19.22
CA GLY A 223 13.34 17.46 19.80
C GLY A 223 13.38 18.85 19.13
N ASP A 224 14.49 19.18 18.48
CA ASP A 224 14.64 20.41 17.67
C ASP A 224 13.65 20.42 16.49
N ILE A 225 13.54 19.29 15.78
CA ILE A 225 12.57 19.10 14.69
C ILE A 225 11.14 19.20 15.23
N THR A 226 10.87 18.56 16.37
CA THR A 226 9.53 18.60 16.98
C THR A 226 9.12 20.03 17.31
N SER A 227 10.02 20.84 17.86
CA SER A 227 9.71 22.22 18.22
C SER A 227 9.41 23.06 16.96
N GLN A 228 10.28 22.98 15.95
CA GLN A 228 10.09 23.69 14.68
C GLN A 228 8.82 23.25 13.93
N MET A 229 8.47 21.96 13.99
CA MET A 229 7.22 21.44 13.42
C MET A 229 5.99 21.94 14.17
N LEU A 230 6.03 22.00 15.50
CA LEU A 230 4.89 22.52 16.28
C LEU A 230 4.69 24.02 16.09
N ASP A 231 5.78 24.78 15.90
CA ASP A 231 5.76 26.22 15.63
C ASP A 231 5.18 26.57 14.25
N SER A 232 5.04 25.60 13.34
CA SER A 232 4.43 25.79 12.02
C SER A 232 2.91 26.08 12.04
N GLY A 233 2.27 26.00 13.20
CA GLY A 233 0.81 25.98 13.35
C GLY A 233 0.23 24.57 13.41
N LEU A 234 1.06 23.53 13.17
CA LEU A 234 0.66 22.13 13.35
C LEU A 234 0.19 21.86 14.78
N GLY A 235 0.79 22.50 15.79
CA GLY A 235 0.36 22.36 17.18
C GLY A 235 -1.11 22.72 17.39
N ASP A 236 -1.58 23.81 16.79
CA ASP A 236 -2.96 24.27 16.94
C ASP A 236 -3.95 23.32 16.23
N ILE A 237 -3.58 22.84 15.05
CA ILE A 237 -4.38 21.87 14.28
C ILE A 237 -4.45 20.50 14.96
N LEU A 238 -3.38 20.06 15.61
CA LEU A 238 -3.38 18.81 16.37
C LEU A 238 -4.14 18.94 17.70
N ALA A 239 -4.25 20.15 18.25
CA ALA A 239 -5.04 20.44 19.45
C ALA A 239 -6.54 20.58 19.15
N ASP A 240 -6.91 21.00 17.94
CA ASP A 240 -8.31 21.12 17.52
C ASP A 240 -8.97 19.75 17.34
N GLU A 241 -10.08 19.52 18.06
CA GLU A 241 -10.86 18.29 17.96
C GLU A 241 -11.62 18.16 16.64
N ARG A 242 -11.83 19.27 15.93
CA ARG A 242 -12.54 19.32 14.64
C ARG A 242 -11.60 19.23 13.44
N SER A 243 -10.30 19.13 13.70
CA SER A 243 -9.29 18.94 12.67
C SER A 243 -9.57 17.70 11.84
N LEU A 244 -9.44 17.86 10.53
CA LEU A 244 -9.58 16.77 9.58
C LEU A 244 -8.26 16.02 9.36
N LEU A 245 -7.13 16.60 9.79
CA LEU A 245 -5.81 15.97 9.65
C LEU A 245 -5.68 14.84 10.68
N GLU A 246 -5.71 13.59 10.20
CA GLU A 246 -5.62 12.39 11.05
C GLU A 246 -4.16 11.97 11.23
N GLU A 247 -3.39 11.90 10.14
CA GLU A 247 -2.00 11.46 10.15
C GLU A 247 -1.13 12.37 9.28
N LEU A 248 0.10 12.61 9.73
CA LEU A 248 1.11 13.32 8.97
C LEU A 248 2.43 12.57 9.11
N TYR A 249 3.06 12.25 7.99
CA TYR A 249 4.36 11.60 7.91
C TYR A 249 5.27 12.45 7.06
N ILE A 250 6.49 12.67 7.54
CA ILE A 250 7.53 13.42 6.85
C ILE A 250 8.79 12.57 7.00
N SER A 251 9.31 12.02 5.91
CA SER A 251 10.45 11.09 5.93
C SER A 251 11.28 11.19 4.66
N ASP A 252 12.60 11.10 4.79
CA ASP A 252 13.56 10.95 3.68
C ASP A 252 13.81 9.48 3.29
N THR A 253 13.26 8.56 4.07
CA THR A 253 13.49 7.11 3.97
C THR A 253 12.16 6.42 3.58
N PRO A 254 12.20 5.35 2.77
CA PRO A 254 11.01 4.60 2.39
C PRO A 254 10.25 4.03 3.59
N SER A 255 8.93 3.97 3.45
CA SER A 255 8.00 3.43 4.46
C SER A 255 8.19 1.94 4.71
N GLU A 256 8.51 1.18 3.65
CA GLU A 256 8.79 -0.24 3.70
C GLU A 256 10.29 -0.49 3.70
N LYS A 257 10.69 -1.61 4.31
CA LYS A 257 12.10 -2.00 4.35
C LYS A 257 12.57 -2.32 2.93
N PRO A 258 13.61 -1.64 2.42
CA PRO A 258 14.16 -1.96 1.11
C PRO A 258 14.73 -3.38 1.08
N ASP A 259 14.47 -4.10 -0.01
CA ASP A 259 15.08 -5.41 -0.28
C ASP A 259 16.50 -5.28 -0.85
N SER A 260 16.78 -4.15 -1.52
CA SER A 260 18.05 -3.85 -2.16
C SER A 260 18.82 -2.78 -1.38
N HIS A 261 20.14 -2.78 -1.57
CA HIS A 261 21.03 -1.73 -1.07
C HIS A 261 20.98 -0.46 -1.93
N ASP A 262 20.42 -0.53 -3.14
CA ASP A 262 20.27 0.60 -4.06
C ASP A 262 18.83 1.12 -4.00
N PHE A 263 18.57 1.99 -3.02
CA PHE A 263 17.28 2.67 -2.88
C PHE A 263 17.50 4.18 -2.83
N LYS A 264 16.56 4.92 -3.41
CA LYS A 264 16.61 6.38 -3.46
C LYS A 264 16.07 6.97 -2.17
N LEU A 265 16.86 7.82 -1.53
CA LEU A 265 16.40 8.67 -0.43
C LEU A 265 15.72 9.89 -1.06
N GLU A 266 14.40 9.96 -0.95
CA GLU A 266 13.61 11.11 -1.39
C GLU A 266 12.78 11.60 -0.21
N MET A 267 12.78 12.91 -0.01
CA MET A 267 11.96 13.52 1.03
C MET A 267 10.50 13.45 0.60
N LYS A 268 9.69 12.70 1.35
CA LYS A 268 8.27 12.51 1.13
C LYS A 268 7.48 12.99 2.32
N MET A 269 6.39 13.70 2.03
CA MET A 269 5.39 14.09 3.02
C MET A 269 4.06 13.43 2.67
N THR A 270 3.55 12.59 3.56
CA THR A 270 2.24 11.94 3.42
C THR A 270 1.29 12.50 4.47
N ALA A 271 0.19 13.10 4.04
CA ALA A 271 -0.89 13.56 4.91
C ALA A 271 -2.13 12.69 4.68
N VAL A 272 -2.75 12.22 5.76
CA VAL A 272 -4.02 11.48 5.73
C VAL A 272 -5.08 12.36 6.37
N ILE A 273 -6.07 12.74 5.59
CA ILE A 273 -7.14 13.66 5.96
C ILE A 273 -8.45 12.89 5.99
N HIS A 274 -9.21 13.00 7.07
CA HIS A 274 -10.57 12.47 7.14
C HIS A 274 -11.51 13.32 6.27
N LEU A 275 -12.27 12.67 5.39
CA LEU A 275 -13.31 13.34 4.62
C LEU A 275 -14.55 13.58 5.49
N PRO A 276 -14.94 14.85 5.74
CA PRO A 276 -16.11 15.16 6.54
C PRO A 276 -17.40 14.83 5.78
N GLU A 277 -18.56 15.05 6.40
CA GLU A 277 -19.82 14.97 5.68
C GLU A 277 -19.88 16.02 4.56
N PRO A 278 -20.50 15.70 3.38
CA PRO A 278 -20.56 16.57 2.21
C PRO A 278 -21.51 17.75 2.41
N THR A 279 -21.12 18.64 3.30
CA THR A 279 -21.78 19.89 3.68
C THR A 279 -20.92 21.07 3.24
N SER A 280 -21.49 22.27 3.13
CA SER A 280 -20.72 23.47 2.76
C SER A 280 -19.59 23.75 3.76
N ASP A 281 -19.87 23.59 5.06
CA ASP A 281 -18.89 23.72 6.14
C ASP A 281 -17.79 22.63 6.06
N GLY A 282 -18.17 21.39 5.78
CA GLY A 282 -17.20 20.30 5.58
C GLY A 282 -16.27 20.55 4.38
N ALA A 283 -16.80 21.05 3.27
CA ALA A 283 -16.02 21.41 2.08
C ALA A 283 -15.04 22.55 2.35
N GLN A 284 -15.45 23.56 3.12
CA GLN A 284 -14.57 24.66 3.53
C GLN A 284 -13.43 24.16 4.43
N ARG A 285 -13.75 23.37 5.47
CA ARG A 285 -12.73 22.81 6.37
C ARG A 285 -11.75 21.91 5.64
N LEU A 286 -12.23 21.12 4.67
CA LEU A 286 -11.35 20.31 3.83
C LEU A 286 -10.38 21.19 3.05
N ARG A 287 -10.88 22.27 2.43
CA ARG A 287 -10.04 23.22 1.68
C ARG A 287 -8.99 23.89 2.58
N GLU A 288 -9.38 24.38 3.76
CA GLU A 288 -8.46 24.98 4.72
C GLU A 288 -7.38 23.99 5.18
N THR A 289 -7.75 22.72 5.38
CA THR A 289 -6.80 21.65 5.71
C THR A 289 -5.84 21.37 4.56
N LEU A 290 -6.33 21.35 3.31
CA LEU A 290 -5.50 21.18 2.11
C LEU A 290 -4.51 22.32 1.95
N ASP A 291 -4.98 23.56 2.08
CA ASP A 291 -4.14 24.75 2.01
C ASP A 291 -3.05 24.73 3.10
N PHE A 292 -3.39 24.27 4.31
CA PHE A 292 -2.41 24.06 5.38
C PHE A 292 -1.37 22.97 5.04
N VAL A 293 -1.80 21.82 4.51
CA VAL A 293 -0.89 20.75 4.07
C VAL A 293 0.06 21.26 2.99
N PHE A 294 -0.42 22.05 2.04
CA PHE A 294 0.44 22.64 1.01
C PHE A 294 1.35 23.74 1.55
N TYR A 295 0.91 24.53 2.53
CA TYR A 295 1.77 25.45 3.28
C TYR A 295 2.90 24.70 4.00
N LEU A 296 2.62 23.54 4.60
CA LEU A 296 3.64 22.72 5.26
C LEU A 296 4.73 22.25 4.29
N VAL A 297 4.43 22.03 3.01
CA VAL A 297 5.46 21.67 2.00
C VAL A 297 6.55 22.74 1.93
N ASP A 298 6.14 24.00 1.87
CA ASP A 298 7.08 25.12 1.78
C ASP A 298 7.77 25.36 3.13
N TYR A 299 7.03 25.26 4.23
CA TYR A 299 7.60 25.40 5.57
C TYR A 299 8.70 24.36 5.84
N VAL A 300 8.45 23.09 5.51
CA VAL A 300 9.43 22.01 5.69
C VAL A 300 10.68 22.23 4.85
N SER A 301 10.54 22.80 3.66
CA SER A 301 11.65 23.03 2.74
C SER A 301 12.46 24.29 3.08
N GLU A 302 11.81 25.38 3.50
CA GLU A 302 12.45 26.68 3.65
C GLU A 302 12.75 27.07 5.11
N ALA A 303 11.82 26.74 6.01
CA ALA A 303 11.84 27.20 7.39
C ALA A 303 12.61 26.24 8.31
N ILE A 304 12.50 24.94 8.08
CA ILE A 304 13.17 23.94 8.91
C ILE A 304 14.66 23.94 8.60
N LYS A 305 15.44 24.42 9.57
CA LYS A 305 16.90 24.45 9.49
C LYS A 305 17.48 23.73 10.69
N LEU A 306 18.09 22.58 10.40
CA LEU A 306 18.73 21.78 11.43
C LEU A 306 20.01 22.47 11.90
N ARG A 307 20.18 22.53 13.22
CA ARG A 307 21.46 22.93 13.80
C ARG A 307 22.56 21.95 13.36
N PRO A 308 23.81 22.40 13.16
CA PRO A 308 24.90 21.51 12.73
C PRO A 308 25.11 20.30 13.65
N GLU A 309 24.85 20.45 14.96
CA GLU A 309 24.91 19.35 15.92
C GLU A 309 23.80 18.32 15.70
N THR A 310 22.57 18.79 15.46
CA THR A 310 21.41 17.95 15.15
C THR A 310 21.67 17.19 13.85
N ALA A 311 22.10 17.89 12.79
CA ALA A 311 22.44 17.28 11.50
C ALA A 311 23.49 16.16 11.63
N LYS A 312 24.58 16.38 12.40
CA LYS A 312 25.60 15.34 12.65
C LYS A 312 25.05 14.12 13.36
N LYS A 313 24.14 14.30 14.33
CA LYS A 313 23.48 13.18 15.02
C LYS A 313 22.59 12.39 14.07
N LEU A 314 21.81 13.09 13.24
CA LEU A 314 20.94 12.49 12.23
C LEU A 314 21.73 11.67 11.21
N THR A 315 22.87 12.18 10.72
CA THR A 315 23.76 11.42 9.83
C THR A 315 24.30 10.18 10.52
N LYS A 316 24.77 10.29 11.77
CA LYS A 316 25.28 9.14 12.51
C LYS A 316 24.21 8.05 12.71
N THR A 317 22.98 8.44 13.06
CA THR A 317 21.87 7.50 13.22
C THR A 317 21.53 6.81 11.89
N ARG A 318 21.58 7.54 10.76
CA ARG A 318 21.41 6.97 9.42
C ARG A 318 22.53 6.01 9.04
N ASP A 319 23.79 6.36 9.32
CA ASP A 319 24.94 5.48 9.06
C ASP A 319 24.84 4.16 9.82
N GLU A 320 24.35 4.20 11.07
CA GLU A 320 24.09 3.00 11.87
C GLU A 320 22.91 2.18 11.31
N ALA A 321 21.81 2.83 10.92
CA ALA A 321 20.64 2.18 10.32
C ALA A 321 20.96 1.52 8.97
N PHE A 322 21.79 2.17 8.14
CA PHE A 322 22.13 1.71 6.80
C PHE A 322 23.41 0.87 6.73
N LYS A 323 24.03 0.56 7.86
CA LYS A 323 25.27 -0.23 7.93
C LYS A 323 25.15 -1.61 7.28
N GLU A 324 24.02 -2.29 7.49
CA GLU A 324 23.79 -3.61 6.86
C GLU A 324 23.60 -3.49 5.35
N PHE A 325 22.91 -2.44 4.87
CA PHE A 325 22.80 -2.16 3.43
C PHE A 325 24.16 -1.82 2.81
N ALA A 326 25.01 -1.06 3.50
CA ALA A 326 26.37 -0.78 3.05
C ALA A 326 27.23 -2.05 2.96
N ARG A 327 27.06 -2.98 3.92
CA ARG A 327 27.75 -4.29 3.89
C ARG A 327 27.27 -5.15 2.73
N MET A 328 25.97 -5.17 2.45
CA MET A 328 25.41 -5.87 1.29
C MET A 328 25.92 -5.26 -0.02
N ALA A 329 25.93 -3.92 -0.14
CA ALA A 329 26.47 -3.22 -1.30
C ALA A 329 27.95 -3.56 -1.57
N GLU A 330 28.77 -3.63 -0.54
CA GLU A 330 30.19 -3.99 -0.67
C GLU A 330 30.35 -5.44 -1.13
N LYS A 331 29.55 -6.37 -0.59
CA LYS A 331 29.55 -7.77 -1.01
C LYS A 331 29.13 -7.92 -2.47
N ASP A 332 28.05 -7.25 -2.88
CA ASP A 332 27.55 -7.30 -4.26
C ASP A 332 28.58 -6.73 -5.25
N LYS A 333 29.28 -5.66 -4.87
CA LYS A 333 30.40 -5.11 -5.66
C LYS A 333 31.55 -6.11 -5.78
N GLN A 334 31.93 -6.78 -4.70
CA GLN A 334 32.99 -7.80 -4.72
C GLN A 334 32.62 -8.99 -5.60
N ASP A 335 31.38 -9.46 -5.53
CA ASP A 335 30.87 -10.56 -6.35
C ASP A 335 30.77 -10.16 -7.83
N ALA A 336 30.33 -8.94 -8.14
CA ALA A 336 30.30 -8.41 -9.51
C ALA A 336 31.71 -8.27 -10.11
N LEU A 337 32.68 -7.76 -9.33
CA LEU A 337 34.08 -7.68 -9.74
C LEU A 337 34.68 -9.07 -9.96
N ALA A 338 34.38 -10.03 -9.08
CA ALA A 338 34.83 -11.41 -9.23
C ALA A 338 34.27 -12.07 -10.51
N LYS A 339 32.97 -11.87 -10.79
CA LYS A 339 32.33 -12.35 -12.02
C LYS A 339 32.94 -11.71 -13.27
N ALA A 340 33.15 -10.39 -13.29
CA ALA A 340 33.75 -9.70 -14.42
C ALA A 340 35.20 -10.15 -14.69
N VAL A 341 35.99 -10.42 -13.64
CA VAL A 341 37.34 -10.97 -13.77
C VAL A 341 37.30 -12.41 -14.29
N ALA A 342 36.36 -13.23 -13.82
CA ALA A 342 36.19 -14.60 -14.30
C ALA A 342 35.75 -14.65 -15.76
N GLU A 343 34.84 -13.77 -16.17
CA GLU A 343 34.37 -13.66 -17.56
C GLU A 343 35.49 -13.20 -18.50
N LYS A 344 36.25 -12.17 -18.13
CA LYS A 344 37.44 -11.75 -18.91
C LYS A 344 38.44 -12.89 -19.08
N ARG A 345 38.69 -13.66 -18.03
CA ARG A 345 39.56 -14.84 -18.12
C ARG A 345 38.99 -15.91 -19.04
N ARG A 346 37.67 -16.15 -19.04
CA ARG A 346 37.04 -17.11 -19.95
C ARG A 346 37.19 -16.67 -21.41
N ILE A 347 36.93 -15.40 -21.70
CA ILE A 347 37.09 -14.83 -23.05
C ILE A 347 38.55 -14.95 -23.50
N GLU A 348 39.53 -14.60 -22.65
CA GLU A 348 40.95 -14.74 -22.95
C GLU A 348 41.33 -16.21 -23.26
N ILE A 349 40.80 -17.19 -22.51
CA ILE A 349 41.05 -18.61 -22.76
C ILE A 349 40.46 -19.07 -24.11
N GLU A 350 39.25 -18.61 -24.44
CA GLU A 350 38.60 -18.92 -25.72
C GLU A 350 39.31 -18.28 -26.92
N GLU A 351 39.84 -17.06 -26.76
CA GLU A 351 40.68 -16.41 -27.77
C GLU A 351 42.02 -17.15 -27.97
N VAL A 352 42.65 -17.61 -26.88
CA VAL A 352 43.89 -18.39 -26.94
C VAL A 352 43.69 -19.76 -27.59
N ALA A 353 42.53 -20.38 -27.37
CA ALA A 353 42.17 -21.65 -28.01
C ALA A 353 42.01 -21.51 -29.54
N LYS A 354 41.61 -20.33 -30.03
CA LYS A 354 41.48 -20.02 -31.48
C LYS A 354 42.79 -19.62 -32.16
N MET A 355 43.86 -19.30 -31.42
CA MET A 355 45.16 -18.92 -31.97
C MET A 355 46.02 -20.11 -32.44
N SER A 356 46.97 -19.87 -33.36
CA SER A 356 47.87 -20.91 -33.91
C SER A 356 48.88 -21.46 -32.86
N PRO A 357 49.47 -22.65 -33.07
CA PRO A 357 50.32 -23.32 -32.07
C PRO A 357 51.55 -22.52 -31.60
N GLU A 358 52.17 -21.72 -32.50
CA GLU A 358 53.33 -20.89 -32.16
C GLU A 358 52.96 -19.64 -31.36
N GLN A 359 51.79 -19.04 -31.65
CA GLN A 359 51.28 -17.88 -30.92
C GLN A 359 50.85 -18.26 -29.50
N ARG A 360 50.32 -19.47 -29.32
CA ARG A 360 49.93 -20.04 -28.03
C ARG A 360 51.13 -20.18 -27.07
N ARG A 361 52.26 -20.72 -27.56
CA ARG A 361 53.50 -20.86 -26.78
C ARG A 361 54.07 -19.52 -26.31
N LYS A 362 54.05 -18.49 -27.16
CA LYS A 362 54.48 -17.13 -26.79
C LYS A 362 53.57 -16.49 -25.74
N TRP A 363 52.26 -16.76 -25.81
CA TRP A 363 51.29 -16.26 -24.83
C TRP A 363 51.47 -16.94 -23.47
N GLU A 364 51.63 -18.27 -23.44
CA GLU A 364 51.87 -19.05 -22.21
C GLU A 364 53.17 -18.64 -21.49
N GLU A 365 54.27 -18.42 -22.22
CA GLU A 365 55.51 -17.95 -21.61
C GLU A 365 55.38 -16.54 -21.02
N LYS A 366 54.64 -15.66 -21.70
CA LYS A 366 54.37 -14.30 -21.22
C LYS A 366 53.46 -14.31 -20.00
N ASP A 367 52.47 -15.19 -19.95
CA ASP A 367 51.59 -15.33 -18.78
C ASP A 367 52.34 -15.94 -17.59
N ARG A 368 53.14 -16.98 -17.80
CA ARG A 368 54.02 -17.58 -16.77
C ARG A 368 54.95 -16.54 -16.14
N LYS A 369 55.56 -15.67 -16.95
CA LYS A 369 56.38 -14.55 -16.44
C LYS A 369 55.55 -13.53 -15.64
N LYS A 370 54.29 -13.25 -16.03
CA LYS A 370 53.39 -12.36 -15.27
C LYS A 370 52.96 -12.98 -13.94
N GLN A 371 52.67 -14.27 -13.89
CA GLN A 371 52.29 -14.98 -12.67
C GLN A 371 53.46 -15.02 -11.67
N LEU A 372 54.67 -15.37 -12.12
CA LEU A 372 55.87 -15.36 -11.27
C LEU A 372 56.16 -13.97 -10.68
N LYS A 373 55.98 -12.89 -11.47
CA LYS A 373 56.09 -11.51 -10.97
C LYS A 373 55.00 -11.15 -9.94
N LYS A 374 53.76 -11.60 -10.14
CA LYS A 374 52.67 -11.40 -9.17
C LYS A 374 52.94 -12.13 -7.85
N GLU A 375 53.46 -13.35 -7.91
CA GLU A 375 53.82 -14.14 -6.73
C GLU A 375 55.00 -13.54 -5.97
N GLN A 376 56.06 -13.12 -6.67
CA GLN A 376 57.18 -12.40 -6.05
C GLN A 376 56.71 -11.12 -5.33
N ASN A 377 55.87 -10.31 -5.97
CA ASN A 377 55.35 -9.09 -5.35
C ASN A 377 54.43 -9.35 -4.14
N LYS A 378 53.67 -10.46 -4.14
CA LYS A 378 52.89 -10.88 -2.96
C LYS A 378 53.77 -11.31 -1.80
N ARG A 379 54.88 -12.03 -2.07
CA ARG A 379 55.83 -12.46 -1.04
C ARG A 379 56.53 -11.28 -0.38
N VAL A 380 56.94 -10.28 -1.16
CA VAL A 380 57.58 -9.06 -0.63
C VAL A 380 56.64 -8.24 0.27
N ARG A 381 55.33 -8.18 -0.05
CA ARG A 381 54.33 -7.46 0.76
C ARG A 381 53.93 -8.15 2.06
N ARG A 382 54.26 -9.44 2.25
CA ARG A 382 53.97 -10.19 3.50
C ARG A 382 55.10 -10.15 4.53
N VAL A 383 56.29 -9.68 4.14
CA VAL A 383 57.52 -9.68 4.97
C VAL A 383 57.82 -8.28 5.55
N LYS A 384 57.08 -7.26 5.11
CA LYS A 384 56.92 -5.98 5.80
C LYS A 384 55.66 -6.04 6.64
#